data_AF-A0A2W7AAV6-F1
#
_entry.id   AF-A0A2W7AAV6-F1
#
_cell.length_a   1.000
_cell.length_b   1.000
_cell.length_c   1.000
_cell.angle_alpha   90.00
_cell.angle_beta   90.00
_cell.angle_gamma   90.00
#
_symmetry.space_group_name_H-M   'P 1'
#
loop_
_entity.id
_entity.type
_entity.pdbx_description
1 polymer ?
#
loop_
_entity_poly.entity_id
_entity_poly.type
_entity_poly.pdbx_seq_one_letter_code
_entity_poly.pdbx_strand_id
1 'polypeptide(L)'
;MADPLIVTTSTDPFIRGLDYLYGVRSLALAPEMIGMVDNLDHRTAICIWIGNHIDGVNSQLNAYLQRCHDCFHRQEQRPIQIFAAPIIQSFGIDGLCNLKTHPVTLLIDVGRVVPEDWLRLVAHEYAHAHVGSPGHHLPFERSLTHLCLGLEISAPLNQPEQQDCLKFYPDCVLTQDPLAFWRGEGANQRSLN
;
A
#
# COMPACT_ATOMS: atom_id res chain seq x y z
N MET A 1 9.58 14.86 -8.92
CA MET A 1 8.30 14.23 -8.60
C MET A 1 7.66 13.85 -9.93
N ALA A 2 7.31 12.57 -10.11
CA ALA A 2 6.47 12.18 -11.24
C ALA A 2 5.03 12.57 -10.90
N ASP A 3 4.27 13.05 -11.88
CA ASP A 3 2.85 13.32 -11.68
C ASP A 3 2.13 12.00 -11.33
N PRO A 4 1.21 12.01 -10.36
CA PRO A 4 0.46 10.82 -10.02
C PRO A 4 -0.35 10.35 -11.24
N LEU A 5 -0.20 9.07 -11.61
CA LEU A 5 -0.89 8.49 -12.77
C LEU A 5 -2.41 8.47 -12.63
N ILE A 6 -2.92 8.62 -11.40
CA ILE A 6 -4.35 8.67 -11.11
C ILE A 6 -4.75 10.13 -10.91
N VAL A 7 -5.40 10.71 -11.92
CA VAL A 7 -6.00 12.04 -11.83
C VAL A 7 -7.50 11.88 -11.74
N THR A 8 -8.09 12.37 -10.65
CA THR A 8 -9.55 12.49 -10.54
C THR A 8 -9.95 13.94 -10.73
N THR A 9 -10.81 14.24 -11.70
CA THR A 9 -11.20 15.63 -12.04
C THR A 9 -12.65 15.95 -11.69
N SER A 10 -13.45 14.93 -11.37
CA SER A 10 -14.84 15.10 -10.96
C SER A 10 -14.95 15.66 -9.54
N THR A 11 -15.89 16.59 -9.34
CA THR A 11 -16.29 17.06 -8.01
C THR A 11 -17.38 16.18 -7.37
N ASP A 12 -18.00 15.28 -8.13
CA ASP A 12 -18.94 14.29 -7.61
C ASP A 12 -18.16 13.18 -6.89
N PRO A 13 -18.37 12.95 -5.58
CA PRO A 13 -17.59 11.97 -4.82
C PRO A 13 -17.69 10.54 -5.35
N PHE A 14 -18.86 10.14 -5.85
CA PHE A 14 -19.04 8.79 -6.39
C PHE A 14 -18.24 8.60 -7.68
N ILE A 15 -18.37 9.52 -8.64
CA ILE A 15 -17.61 9.48 -9.91
C ILE A 15 -16.11 9.57 -9.63
N ARG A 16 -15.72 10.47 -8.73
CA ARG A 16 -14.32 10.63 -8.31
C ARG A 16 -13.75 9.34 -7.72
N GLY A 17 -14.47 8.70 -6.82
CA GLY A 17 -14.04 7.43 -6.24
C GLY A 17 -14.01 6.28 -7.25
N LEU A 18 -14.94 6.29 -8.21
CA LEU A 18 -14.95 5.31 -9.30
C LEU A 18 -13.75 5.49 -10.24
N ASP A 19 -13.43 6.72 -10.64
CA ASP A 19 -12.25 7.05 -11.45
C ASP A 19 -10.98 6.60 -10.72
N TYR A 20 -10.89 6.87 -9.42
CA TYR A 20 -9.79 6.41 -8.59
C TYR A 20 -9.65 4.88 -8.59
N LEU A 21 -10.75 4.14 -8.38
CA LEU A 21 -10.75 2.69 -8.37
C LEU A 21 -10.29 2.10 -9.71
N TYR A 22 -10.74 2.66 -10.84
CA TYR A 22 -10.24 2.25 -12.17
C TYR A 22 -8.76 2.58 -12.34
N GLY A 23 -8.32 3.73 -11.83
CA GLY A 23 -6.91 4.13 -11.78
C GLY A 23 -6.05 3.09 -11.09
N VAL A 24 -6.33 2.75 -9.82
CA VAL A 24 -5.54 1.75 -9.08
C VAL A 24 -5.67 0.35 -9.69
N ARG A 25 -6.84 0.00 -10.25
CA ARG A 25 -7.06 -1.27 -10.97
C ARG A 25 -6.13 -1.42 -12.17
N SER A 26 -5.87 -0.33 -12.90
CA SER A 26 -4.94 -0.34 -14.04
C SER A 26 -3.47 -0.50 -13.65
N LEU A 27 -3.14 -0.21 -12.39
CA LEU A 27 -1.78 -0.32 -11.85
C LEU A 27 -1.51 -1.66 -11.14
N ALA A 28 -2.53 -2.47 -10.91
CA ALA A 28 -2.39 -3.80 -10.31
C ALA A 28 -1.73 -4.81 -11.26
N LEU A 29 -1.15 -5.88 -10.71
CA LEU A 29 -0.58 -6.98 -11.53
C LEU A 29 -1.65 -7.72 -12.32
N ALA A 30 -2.84 -7.86 -11.73
CA ALA A 30 -4.04 -8.38 -12.35
C ALA A 30 -5.21 -7.47 -11.97
N PRO A 31 -6.02 -6.96 -12.93
CA PRO A 31 -7.13 -6.04 -12.62
C PRO A 31 -8.14 -6.59 -11.61
N GLU A 32 -8.31 -7.92 -11.56
CA GLU A 32 -9.22 -8.62 -10.65
C GLU A 32 -8.82 -8.49 -9.17
N MET A 33 -7.57 -8.11 -8.89
CA MET A 33 -7.10 -7.83 -7.53
C MET A 33 -7.87 -6.67 -6.90
N ILE A 34 -8.32 -5.71 -7.71
CA ILE A 34 -9.17 -4.59 -7.28
C ILE A 34 -10.63 -4.91 -7.63
N GLY A 35 -11.18 -5.91 -6.93
CA GLY A 35 -12.52 -6.46 -7.21
C GLY A 35 -13.70 -5.58 -6.77
N MET A 36 -13.45 -4.44 -6.11
CA MET A 36 -14.53 -3.58 -5.58
C MET A 36 -15.30 -2.81 -6.65
N VAL A 37 -14.77 -2.73 -7.87
CA VAL A 37 -15.49 -2.16 -9.02
C VAL A 37 -16.75 -2.97 -9.35
N ASP A 38 -16.71 -4.28 -9.12
CA ASP A 38 -17.75 -5.22 -9.52
C ASP A 38 -18.68 -5.64 -8.35
N ASN A 39 -18.42 -5.15 -7.12
CA ASN A 39 -19.22 -5.43 -5.93
C ASN A 39 -20.39 -4.43 -5.79
N LEU A 40 -21.54 -4.75 -6.35
CA LEU A 40 -22.72 -3.85 -6.39
C LEU A 40 -23.23 -3.43 -5.00
N ASP A 41 -23.12 -4.31 -4.00
CA ASP A 41 -23.69 -4.06 -2.66
C ASP A 41 -22.92 -2.98 -1.88
N HIS A 42 -21.61 -2.88 -2.10
CA HIS A 42 -20.75 -1.93 -1.38
C HIS A 42 -20.20 -0.79 -2.25
N ARG A 43 -20.29 -0.90 -3.59
CA ARG A 43 -19.67 0.04 -4.52
C ARG A 43 -20.01 1.50 -4.24
N THR A 44 -21.28 1.81 -3.99
CA THR A 44 -21.71 3.20 -3.76
C THR A 44 -21.05 3.81 -2.53
N ALA A 45 -21.11 3.12 -1.38
CA ALA A 45 -20.51 3.60 -0.14
C ALA A 45 -18.98 3.74 -0.28
N ILE A 46 -18.34 2.74 -0.86
CA ILE A 46 -16.88 2.74 -1.08
C ILE A 46 -16.46 3.87 -2.01
N CYS A 47 -17.11 4.05 -3.15
CA CYS A 47 -16.77 5.10 -4.10
C CYS A 47 -16.95 6.49 -3.46
N ILE A 48 -18.06 6.73 -2.76
CA ILE A 48 -18.28 8.01 -2.07
C ILE A 48 -17.19 8.24 -1.01
N TRP A 49 -16.85 7.22 -0.22
CA TRP A 49 -15.82 7.35 0.80
C TRP A 49 -14.45 7.65 0.19
N ILE A 50 -14.04 6.91 -0.85
CA ILE A 50 -12.80 7.15 -1.60
C ILE A 50 -12.80 8.58 -2.15
N GLY A 51 -13.86 8.99 -2.86
CA GLY A 51 -13.93 10.32 -3.46
C GLY A 51 -13.79 11.47 -2.47
N ASN A 52 -14.15 11.25 -1.20
CA ASN A 52 -14.03 12.26 -0.15
C ASN A 52 -12.67 12.24 0.58
N HIS A 53 -12.03 11.08 0.73
CA HIS A 53 -10.93 10.93 1.69
C HIS A 53 -9.60 10.43 1.10
N ILE A 54 -9.59 9.94 -0.15
CA ILE A 54 -8.44 9.19 -0.67
C ILE A 54 -7.16 10.02 -0.78
N ASP A 55 -7.27 11.33 -1.00
CA ASP A 55 -6.10 12.21 -1.05
C ASP A 55 -5.36 12.26 0.28
N GLY A 56 -6.10 12.33 1.40
CA GLY A 56 -5.52 12.34 2.75
C GLY A 56 -4.80 11.02 3.05
N VAL A 57 -5.44 9.90 2.71
CA VAL A 57 -4.85 8.56 2.85
C VAL A 57 -3.58 8.44 2.00
N ASN A 58 -3.64 8.82 0.73
CA ASN A 58 -2.48 8.76 -0.16
C ASN A 58 -1.38 9.73 0.25
N SER A 59 -1.72 10.91 0.79
CA SER A 59 -0.73 11.84 1.35
C SER A 59 0.02 11.19 2.52
N GLN A 60 -0.69 10.49 3.41
CA GLN A 60 -0.07 9.76 4.52
C GLN A 60 0.85 8.63 4.02
N LEU A 61 0.39 7.85 3.04
CA LEU A 61 1.21 6.80 2.42
C LEU A 61 2.45 7.37 1.71
N ASN A 62 2.33 8.51 1.04
CA ASN A 62 3.47 9.21 0.43
C ASN A 62 4.46 9.71 1.48
N ALA A 63 4.00 10.15 2.65
CA ALA A 63 4.89 10.49 3.75
C ALA A 63 5.69 9.27 4.25
N TYR A 64 5.05 8.09 4.34
CA TYR A 64 5.75 6.84 4.67
C TYR A 64 6.72 6.39 3.58
N LEU A 65 6.34 6.52 2.31
CA LEU A 65 7.23 6.27 1.17
C LEU A 65 8.46 7.18 1.24
N GLN A 66 8.28 8.47 1.55
CA GLN A 66 9.40 9.41 1.68
C GLN A 66 10.33 9.00 2.83
N ARG A 67 9.78 8.60 3.99
CA ARG A 67 10.59 8.07 5.10
C ARG A 67 11.43 6.85 4.67
N CYS A 68 10.87 5.95 3.86
CA CYS A 68 11.62 4.82 3.31
C CYS A 68 12.73 5.28 2.35
N HIS A 69 12.45 6.27 1.50
CA HIS A 69 13.47 6.89 0.64
C HIS A 69 14.61 7.50 1.44
N ASP A 70 14.31 8.20 2.53
CA ASP A 70 15.29 8.89 3.36
C ASP A 70 16.26 7.93 4.08
N CYS A 71 15.94 6.64 4.16
CA CYS A 71 16.86 5.62 4.63
C CYS A 71 18.01 5.34 3.65
N PHE A 72 17.88 5.67 2.36
CA PHE A 72 18.84 5.35 1.31
C PHE A 72 19.48 6.60 0.71
N HIS A 73 20.68 6.46 0.15
CA HIS A 73 21.30 7.57 -0.58
C HIS A 73 20.47 7.90 -1.82
N ARG A 74 20.42 9.18 -2.21
CA ARG A 74 19.64 9.64 -3.38
C ARG A 74 19.93 8.88 -4.68
N GLN A 75 21.15 8.36 -4.84
CA GLN A 75 21.56 7.58 -6.02
C GLN A 75 20.98 6.17 -6.05
N GLU A 76 20.53 5.65 -4.90
CA GLU A 76 19.93 4.33 -4.72
C GLU A 76 18.39 4.41 -4.69
N GLN A 77 17.83 5.62 -4.62
CA GLN A 77 16.39 5.86 -4.62
C GLN A 77 15.81 5.64 -6.02
N ARG A 78 14.93 4.66 -6.15
CA ARG A 78 14.21 4.39 -7.40
C ARG A 78 12.96 5.26 -7.51
N PRO A 79 12.51 5.61 -8.73
CA PRO A 79 11.20 6.24 -8.92
C PRO A 79 10.08 5.28 -8.49
N ILE A 80 9.40 5.60 -7.39
CA ILE A 80 8.31 4.83 -6.82
C ILE A 80 7.08 5.75 -6.66
N GLN A 81 5.89 5.21 -6.91
CA GLN A 81 4.61 5.82 -6.56
C GLN A 81 3.82 4.86 -5.66
N ILE A 82 2.95 5.41 -4.81
CA ILE A 82 2.20 4.65 -3.82
C ILE A 82 0.73 5.08 -3.79
N PHE A 83 -0.17 4.11 -3.72
CA PHE A 83 -1.60 4.34 -3.62
C PHE A 83 -2.26 3.37 -2.65
N ALA A 84 -3.27 3.85 -1.94
CA ALA A 84 -4.18 3.02 -1.18
C ALA A 84 -5.12 2.27 -2.15
N ALA A 85 -5.32 0.97 -1.95
CA ALA A 85 -6.15 0.17 -2.84
C ALA A 85 -6.88 -0.95 -2.08
N PRO A 86 -8.20 -1.15 -2.29
CA PRO A 86 -8.93 -2.25 -1.69
C PRO A 86 -8.64 -3.55 -2.46
N ILE A 87 -7.74 -4.38 -1.91
CA ILE A 87 -7.32 -5.64 -2.53
C ILE A 87 -8.29 -6.73 -2.09
N ILE A 88 -8.77 -7.54 -3.03
CA ILE A 88 -9.73 -8.61 -2.72
C ILE A 88 -9.06 -9.73 -1.89
N GLN A 89 -9.77 -10.21 -0.87
CA GLN A 89 -9.24 -11.12 0.16
C GLN A 89 -8.75 -12.46 -0.36
N SER A 90 -9.27 -12.94 -1.48
CA SER A 90 -8.87 -14.21 -2.08
C SER A 90 -7.40 -14.24 -2.52
N PHE A 91 -6.75 -13.09 -2.71
CA PHE A 91 -5.31 -13.05 -3.01
C PHE A 91 -4.41 -13.20 -1.78
N GLY A 92 -4.95 -13.03 -0.56
CA GLY A 92 -4.22 -13.25 0.69
C GLY A 92 -2.98 -12.37 0.86
N ILE A 93 -3.04 -11.13 0.36
CA ILE A 93 -1.98 -10.11 0.48
C ILE A 93 -2.55 -8.81 1.02
N ASP A 94 -1.73 -8.05 1.75
CA ASP A 94 -2.10 -6.77 2.34
C ASP A 94 -1.52 -5.57 1.57
N GLY A 95 -0.49 -5.82 0.76
CA GLY A 95 0.13 -4.86 -0.14
C GLY A 95 0.66 -5.56 -1.39
N LEU A 96 1.04 -4.78 -2.39
CA LEU A 96 1.67 -5.29 -3.60
C LEU A 96 2.65 -4.27 -4.19
N CYS A 97 3.80 -4.77 -4.65
CA CYS A 97 4.77 -4.02 -5.44
C CYS A 97 4.71 -4.44 -6.92
N ASN A 98 4.20 -3.56 -7.78
CA ASN A 98 4.19 -3.79 -9.23
C ASN A 98 5.47 -3.22 -9.86
N LEU A 99 6.46 -4.09 -10.02
CA LEU A 99 7.74 -3.76 -10.67
C LEU A 99 7.63 -3.50 -12.18
N LYS A 100 6.47 -3.74 -12.81
CA LYS A 100 6.27 -3.56 -14.26
C LYS A 100 5.85 -2.13 -14.64
N THR A 101 5.41 -1.32 -13.69
CA THR A 101 5.03 0.07 -13.94
C THR A 101 6.24 1.00 -13.87
N HIS A 102 6.13 2.17 -14.51
CA HIS A 102 7.17 3.21 -14.48
C HIS A 102 6.50 4.57 -14.17
N PRO A 103 6.66 5.12 -12.96
CA PRO A 103 7.43 4.59 -11.82
C PRO A 103 6.85 3.28 -11.25
N VAL A 104 7.68 2.55 -10.49
CA VAL A 104 7.24 1.32 -9.78
C VAL A 104 6.09 1.67 -8.85
N THR A 105 5.03 0.87 -8.85
CA THR A 105 3.83 1.18 -8.06
C THR A 105 3.72 0.28 -6.85
N LEU A 106 3.52 0.87 -5.69
CA LEU A 106 3.09 0.19 -4.47
C LEU A 106 1.58 0.39 -4.30
N LEU A 107 0.82 -0.69 -4.15
CA LEU A 107 -0.59 -0.65 -3.79
C LEU A 107 -0.75 -1.22 -2.39
N ILE A 108 -1.32 -0.45 -1.47
CA ILE A 108 -1.42 -0.78 -0.05
C ILE A 108 -2.89 -0.89 0.34
N ASP A 109 -3.33 -2.03 0.86
CA ASP A 109 -4.67 -2.17 1.41
C ASP A 109 -4.70 -1.72 2.87
N VAL A 110 -4.83 -0.41 3.01
CA VAL A 110 -4.97 0.30 4.29
C VAL A 110 -6.18 -0.15 5.12
N GLY A 111 -7.14 -0.86 4.52
CA GLY A 111 -8.25 -1.48 5.24
C GLY A 111 -7.85 -2.75 5.99
N ARG A 112 -6.85 -3.51 5.51
CA ARG A 112 -6.45 -4.81 6.07
C ARG A 112 -5.62 -4.72 7.33
N VAL A 113 -4.88 -3.63 7.50
CA VAL A 113 -3.96 -3.41 8.61
C VAL A 113 -4.38 -2.16 9.39
N VAL A 114 -4.22 -2.18 10.71
CA VAL A 114 -4.49 -1.01 11.54
C VAL A 114 -3.59 0.18 11.15
N PRO A 115 -4.04 1.44 11.28
CA PRO A 115 -3.29 2.62 10.82
C PRO A 115 -1.86 2.73 11.37
N GLU A 116 -1.64 2.28 12.61
CA GLU A 116 -0.36 2.32 13.29
C GLU A 116 0.72 1.48 12.59
N ASP A 117 0.29 0.43 11.87
CA ASP A 117 1.17 -0.52 11.20
C ASP A 117 1.30 -0.27 9.68
N TRP A 118 0.64 0.76 9.13
CA TRP A 118 0.76 1.09 7.70
C TRP A 118 2.21 1.32 7.27
N LEU A 119 3.03 1.97 8.10
CA LEU A 119 4.45 2.17 7.79
C LEU A 119 5.21 0.84 7.63
N ARG A 120 4.89 -0.18 8.44
CA ARG A 120 5.54 -1.50 8.35
C ARG A 120 5.24 -2.15 7.02
N LEU A 121 3.97 -2.10 6.60
CA LEU A 121 3.53 -2.61 5.31
C LEU A 121 4.17 -1.85 4.15
N VAL A 122 4.26 -0.52 4.23
CA VAL A 122 4.98 0.30 3.23
C VAL A 122 6.45 -0.08 3.16
N ALA A 123 7.12 -0.29 4.30
CA ALA A 123 8.53 -0.69 4.33
C ALA A 123 8.76 -2.05 3.67
N HIS A 124 7.84 -3.02 3.85
CA HIS A 124 7.90 -4.31 3.16
C HIS A 124 7.85 -4.15 1.64
N GLU A 125 6.81 -3.47 1.14
CA GLU A 125 6.63 -3.31 -0.31
C GLU A 125 7.72 -2.43 -0.94
N TYR A 126 8.22 -1.45 -0.20
CA TYR A 126 9.37 -0.64 -0.61
C TYR A 126 10.63 -1.50 -0.76
N ALA A 127 10.88 -2.47 0.12
CA ALA A 127 12.04 -3.35 0.00
C ALA A 127 12.03 -4.14 -1.33
N HIS A 128 10.86 -4.62 -1.76
CA HIS A 128 10.71 -5.21 -3.10
C HIS A 128 11.04 -4.19 -4.21
N ALA A 129 10.52 -2.97 -4.11
CA ALA A 129 10.76 -1.93 -5.11
C ALA A 129 12.24 -1.53 -5.20
N HIS A 130 12.91 -1.34 -4.05
CA HIS A 130 14.31 -0.97 -3.94
C HIS A 130 15.24 -2.02 -4.56
N VAL A 131 14.98 -3.29 -4.30
CA VAL A 131 15.73 -4.40 -4.89
C VAL A 131 15.39 -4.58 -6.37
N GLY A 132 14.15 -4.33 -6.76
CA GLY A 132 13.70 -4.50 -8.14
C GLY A 132 13.45 -5.93 -8.56
N SER A 133 13.18 -6.82 -7.60
CA SER A 133 12.95 -8.23 -7.87
C SER A 133 11.80 -8.72 -6.99
N PRO A 134 10.92 -9.59 -7.52
CA PRO A 134 9.95 -10.27 -6.70
C PRO A 134 10.65 -11.29 -5.78
N GLY A 135 10.10 -11.49 -4.58
CA GLY A 135 10.53 -12.54 -3.65
C GLY A 135 11.42 -12.07 -2.50
N HIS A 136 11.56 -12.94 -1.50
CA HIS A 136 12.15 -12.66 -0.20
C HIS A 136 13.59 -13.21 -0.07
N HIS A 137 14.40 -12.98 -1.10
CA HIS A 137 15.79 -13.43 -1.15
C HIS A 137 16.76 -12.50 -0.40
N LEU A 138 18.04 -12.87 -0.28
CA LEU A 138 19.03 -12.14 0.53
C LEU A 138 19.12 -10.61 0.24
N PRO A 139 19.10 -10.11 -1.01
CA PRO A 139 18.99 -8.67 -1.25
C PRO A 139 17.75 -8.00 -0.64
N PHE A 140 16.59 -8.66 -0.69
CA PHE A 140 15.36 -8.17 -0.06
C PHE A 140 15.52 -8.11 1.46
N GLU A 141 16.01 -9.19 2.07
CA GLU A 141 16.26 -9.26 3.51
C GLU A 141 17.18 -8.13 4.00
N ARG A 142 18.26 -7.85 3.25
CA ARG A 142 19.18 -6.76 3.56
C ARG A 142 18.50 -5.39 3.46
N SER A 143 17.74 -5.18 2.38
CA SER A 143 16.98 -3.94 2.19
C SER A 143 15.93 -3.74 3.29
N LEU A 144 15.20 -4.79 3.65
CA LEU A 144 14.17 -4.73 4.70
C LEU A 144 14.79 -4.52 6.08
N THR A 145 15.88 -5.21 6.40
CA THR A 145 16.64 -4.99 7.64
C THR A 145 17.12 -3.55 7.76
N HIS A 146 17.68 -3.00 6.69
CA HIS A 146 18.15 -1.61 6.64
C HIS A 146 17.00 -0.63 6.89
N LEU A 147 15.86 -0.81 6.22
CA LEU A 147 14.65 -0.03 6.44
C LEU A 147 14.16 -0.13 7.89
N CYS A 148 14.09 -1.34 8.45
CA CYS A 148 13.61 -1.52 9.82
C CYS A 148 14.47 -0.74 10.81
N LEU A 149 15.80 -0.86 10.70
CA LEU A 149 16.74 -0.11 11.54
C LEU A 149 16.59 1.41 11.37
N GLY A 150 16.46 1.90 10.13
CA GLY A 150 16.31 3.33 9.84
C GLY A 150 14.95 3.92 10.22
N LEU A 151 13.90 3.09 10.29
CA LEU A 151 12.53 3.49 10.62
C LEU A 151 12.15 3.21 12.09
N GLU A 152 13.12 2.75 12.90
CA GLU A 152 12.92 2.34 14.30
C GLU A 152 11.89 1.21 14.46
N ILE A 153 11.81 0.33 13.46
CA ILE A 153 11.08 -0.94 13.51
C ILE A 153 12.09 -2.02 13.93
N SER A 154 11.66 -2.99 14.73
CA SER A 154 12.50 -4.16 15.03
C SER A 154 13.05 -4.76 13.73
N ALA A 155 14.34 -5.10 13.71
CA ALA A 155 14.92 -5.81 12.59
C ALA A 155 14.47 -7.28 12.59
N PRO A 156 14.38 -7.93 11.41
CA PRO A 156 14.17 -9.37 11.38
C PRO A 156 15.34 -10.04 12.13
N LEU A 157 15.06 -11.15 12.82
CA LEU A 157 16.10 -11.98 13.42
C LEU A 157 17.06 -12.51 12.32
N ASN A 158 18.20 -13.09 12.66
CA ASN A 158 19.07 -13.75 11.68
C ASN A 158 19.04 -15.26 11.95
N GLN A 159 18.06 -15.98 11.38
CA GLN A 159 17.93 -17.43 11.49
C GLN A 159 17.78 -18.12 10.12
N PRO A 160 18.32 -19.34 9.93
CA PRO A 160 18.34 -20.01 8.62
C PRO A 160 16.97 -20.33 8.02
N GLU A 161 15.93 -20.50 8.85
CA GLU A 161 14.56 -20.86 8.44
C GLU A 161 13.69 -19.66 8.06
N GLN A 162 14.29 -18.47 7.96
CA GLN A 162 13.57 -17.21 8.05
C GLN A 162 13.10 -16.63 6.71
N GLN A 163 13.55 -17.17 5.58
CA GLN A 163 13.11 -16.69 4.25
C GLN A 163 11.59 -16.79 4.07
N ASP A 164 10.97 -17.83 4.62
CA ASP A 164 9.50 -17.98 4.59
C ASP A 164 8.81 -17.01 5.56
N CYS A 165 9.45 -16.66 6.67
CA CYS A 165 8.93 -15.71 7.65
C CYS A 165 8.98 -14.25 7.14
N LEU A 166 9.94 -13.91 6.27
CA LEU A 166 10.06 -12.57 5.69
C LEU A 166 8.83 -12.17 4.88
N LYS A 167 8.05 -13.13 4.38
CA LYS A 167 6.78 -12.88 3.67
C LYS A 167 5.79 -12.07 4.50
N PHE A 168 5.80 -12.25 5.82
CA PHE A 168 4.85 -11.60 6.74
C PHE A 168 5.51 -10.53 7.61
N TYR A 169 6.80 -10.24 7.37
CA TYR A 169 7.59 -9.32 8.19
C TYR A 169 7.65 -7.92 7.58
N PRO A 170 7.54 -6.81 8.34
CA PRO A 170 7.36 -6.77 9.78
C PRO A 170 5.93 -7.14 10.18
N ASP A 171 5.79 -7.74 11.37
CA ASP A 171 4.48 -8.15 11.89
C ASP A 171 3.53 -6.94 11.93
N CYS A 172 2.36 -7.11 11.31
CA CYS A 172 1.29 -6.12 11.24
C CYS A 172 0.03 -6.67 11.91
N VAL A 173 -0.70 -5.82 12.64
CA VAL A 173 -1.99 -6.17 13.20
C VAL A 173 -3.08 -6.04 12.14
N LEU A 174 -3.70 -7.16 11.80
CA LEU A 174 -4.81 -7.21 10.86
C LEU A 174 -6.11 -6.66 11.49
N THR A 175 -6.92 -6.00 10.68
CA THR A 175 -8.28 -5.58 11.05
C THR A 175 -9.26 -6.74 10.98
N GLN A 176 -10.38 -6.64 11.69
CA GLN A 176 -11.43 -7.68 11.67
C GLN A 176 -12.31 -7.63 10.42
N ASP A 177 -12.58 -6.42 9.92
CA ASP A 177 -13.36 -6.19 8.71
C ASP A 177 -12.61 -5.19 7.81
N PRO A 178 -11.80 -5.67 6.85
CA PRO A 178 -11.05 -4.81 5.96
C PRO A 178 -11.91 -3.85 5.14
N LEU A 179 -13.14 -4.25 4.82
CA LEU A 179 -14.05 -3.42 4.03
C LEU A 179 -14.68 -2.29 4.86
N ALA A 180 -14.71 -2.39 6.19
CA ALA A 180 -15.25 -1.33 7.05
C ALA A 180 -14.54 -0.01 6.81
N PHE A 181 -13.21 -0.01 6.72
CA PHE A 181 -12.43 1.18 6.40
C PHE A 181 -12.88 1.82 5.08
N TRP A 182 -12.99 1.00 4.03
CA TRP A 182 -13.36 1.45 2.69
C TRP A 182 -14.82 1.91 2.58
N ARG A 183 -15.73 1.39 3.41
CA ARG A 183 -17.12 1.86 3.52
C ARG A 183 -17.26 3.11 4.39
N GLY A 184 -16.19 3.53 5.05
CA GLY A 184 -16.21 4.64 5.98
C GLY A 184 -16.77 4.30 7.35
N GLU A 185 -16.72 3.02 7.75
CA GLU A 185 -17.19 2.50 9.02
C GLU A 185 -16.01 2.29 9.98
N GLY A 186 -16.09 2.81 11.21
CA GLY A 186 -15.12 2.53 12.27
C GLY A 186 -14.60 3.75 13.04
N ALA A 187 -14.15 3.54 14.29
CA ALA A 187 -13.69 4.59 15.20
C ALA A 187 -12.33 5.22 14.80
N ASN A 188 -11.55 4.54 13.96
CA ASN A 188 -10.18 4.93 13.57
C ASN A 188 -10.12 6.12 12.59
N GLN A 189 -11.26 6.68 12.18
CA GLN A 189 -11.31 7.86 11.30
C GLN A 189 -10.99 9.18 12.02
N ARG A 190 -11.07 9.22 13.36
CA ARG A 190 -10.89 10.48 14.11
C ARG A 190 -9.47 11.04 14.07
N SER A 191 -8.50 10.27 13.60
CA SER A 191 -7.08 10.64 13.54
C SER A 191 -6.62 11.13 12.17
N LEU A 192 -7.51 11.14 11.16
CA LEU A 192 -7.19 11.48 9.76
C LEU A 192 -7.86 12.79 9.28
N ASN A 193 -8.54 13.52 10.19
CA ASN A 193 -9.09 14.86 9.95
C ASN A 193 -8.26 15.94 10.64
#